data_AF-A0A1F5WAU5-F1
#
_entry.id   AF-A0A1F5WAU5-F1
#
_cell.length_a   1.000
_cell.length_b   1.000
_cell.length_c   1.000
_cell.angle_alpha   90.00
_cell.angle_beta   90.00
_cell.angle_gamma   90.00
#
_symmetry.space_group_name_H-M   'P 1'
#
loop_
_entity.id
_entity.type
_entity.pdbx_description
1 polymer ?
#
loop_
_entity_poly.entity_id
_entity_poly.type
_entity_poly.pdbx_seq_one_letter_code
_entity_poly.pdbx_strand_id
1 'polypeptide(L)' 'MTYKSTVVINKEGRWFVAHSLELGVASQGKTIEEAQKNLKEAIELYLEDQPVLRKRLAQPNYAPLVTSLELSHV' A
#
# COMPACT_ATOMS: atom_id res chain seq x y z
N MET A 1 18.33 -3.73 -0.79
CA MET A 1 17.68 -2.93 -1.85
C MET A 1 16.47 -2.24 -1.26
N THR A 2 16.24 -0.98 -1.57
CA THR A 2 15.10 -0.21 -1.04
C THR A 2 14.07 -0.04 -2.13
N TYR A 3 12.84 -0.48 -1.90
CA TYR A 3 11.69 -0.25 -2.76
C TYR A 3 10.63 0.51 -1.97
N LYS A 4 9.89 1.39 -2.64
CA LYS A 4 8.85 2.21 -2.03
C LYS A 4 7.51 1.87 -2.69
N SER A 5 6.49 1.71 -1.87
CA SER A 5 5.09 1.59 -2.30
C SER A 5 4.25 2.64 -1.57
N THR A 6 3.24 3.14 -2.26
CA THR A 6 2.28 4.11 -1.76
C THR A 6 1.11 3.38 -1.13
N VAL A 7 0.83 3.68 0.13
CA VAL A 7 -0.17 2.97 0.94
C VAL A 7 -1.31 3.91 1.32
N VAL A 8 -2.54 3.45 1.11
CA VAL A 8 -3.76 4.09 1.63
C VAL A 8 -4.26 3.28 2.83
N ILE A 9 -4.64 3.96 3.91
CA ILE A 9 -5.17 3.31 5.11
C ILE A 9 -6.54 3.89 5.41
N ASN A 10 -7.55 3.03 5.43
CA ASN A 10 -8.92 3.39 5.75
C ASN A 10 -9.35 2.74 7.06
N LYS A 11 -10.20 3.43 7.83
CA LYS A 11 -10.84 2.83 9.01
C LYS A 11 -12.14 2.16 8.58
N GLU A 12 -12.19 0.84 8.72
CA GLU A 12 -13.35 0.01 8.36
C GLU A 12 -13.89 -0.66 9.62
N GLY A 13 -14.91 -0.05 10.22
CA GLY A 13 -15.49 -0.49 11.49
C GLY A 13 -14.44 -0.53 12.62
N ARG A 14 -14.08 -1.76 13.04
CA ARG A 14 -13.12 -2.02 14.13
C ARG A 14 -11.69 -2.29 13.66
N TRP A 15 -11.40 -2.07 12.39
CA TRP A 15 -10.10 -2.35 11.77
C TRP A 15 -9.59 -1.13 11.03
N PHE A 16 -8.28 -1.03 10.92
CA PHE A 16 -7.60 -0.23 9.90
C PHE A 16 -7.19 -1.18 8.78
N VAL A 17 -7.63 -0.89 7.56
CA VAL A 17 -7.32 -1.65 6.35
C VAL A 17 -6.32 -0.84 5.54
N ALA A 18 -5.14 -1.40 5.33
CA ALA A 18 -4.04 -0.78 4.60
C ALA A 18 -3.88 -1.47 3.24
N HIS A 19 -3.76 -0.68 2.16
CA HIS A 19 -3.67 -1.18 0.80
C HIS A 19 -2.54 -0.49 0.02
N SER A 20 -1.74 -1.29 -0.68
CA SER A 20 -0.72 -0.84 -1.62
C SER A 20 -1.33 -0.52 -2.97
N LEU A 21 -1.19 0.73 -3.44
CA LEU A 21 -1.74 1.15 -4.73
C LEU A 21 -1.03 0.51 -5.92
N GLU A 22 0.27 0.23 -5.82
CA GLU A 22 1.03 -0.32 -6.94
C GLU A 22 0.97 -1.85 -7.04
N LEU A 23 0.69 -2.54 -5.92
CA LEU A 23 0.77 -4.00 -5.84
C LEU A 23 -0.59 -4.68 -5.72
N GLY A 24 -1.66 -3.96 -5.36
CA GLY A 24 -2.96 -4.58 -5.09
C GLY A 24 -2.96 -5.43 -3.81
N VAL A 25 -1.92 -5.32 -2.97
CA VAL A 25 -1.78 -6.08 -1.73
C VAL A 25 -2.45 -5.30 -0.61
N ALA A 26 -3.30 -5.98 0.17
CA ALA A 26 -3.95 -5.42 1.34
C ALA A 26 -3.60 -6.21 2.60
N SER A 27 -3.63 -5.53 3.74
CA SER A 27 -3.61 -6.14 5.06
C SER A 27 -4.37 -5.27 6.05
N GLN A 28 -4.50 -5.70 7.30
CA GLN A 28 -5.30 -5.01 8.30
C GLN A 28 -4.70 -5.12 9.70
N GLY A 29 -5.08 -4.20 10.58
CA GLY A 29 -4.68 -4.18 11.99
C GLY A 29 -5.69 -3.44 12.87
N LYS A 30 -5.59 -3.62 14.19
CA LYS A 30 -6.40 -2.88 15.18
C LYS A 30 -5.95 -1.45 15.36
N THR A 31 -4.68 -1.15 15.04
CA THR A 31 -4.13 0.20 14.98
C THR A 31 -3.56 0.48 13.59
N ILE A 32 -3.25 1.75 13.32
CA ILE A 32 -2.59 2.17 12.07
C ILE A 32 -1.23 1.49 11.94
N GLU A 33 -0.46 1.45 13.02
CA GLU A 33 0.89 0.86 13.09
C GLU A 33 0.83 -0.66 12.84
N GLU A 34 -0.17 -1.34 13.41
CA GLU A 34 -0.37 -2.77 13.16
C GLU A 34 -0.75 -3.04 11.70
N ALA A 35 -1.66 -2.25 11.13
CA ALA A 35 -2.04 -2.40 9.73
C ALA A 35 -0.85 -2.15 8.78
N GLN A 36 -0.01 -1.15 9.08
CA GLN A 36 1.23 -0.89 8.32
C GLN A 36 2.25 -2.02 8.45
N LYS A 37 2.46 -2.54 9.67
CA LYS A 37 3.37 -3.65 9.92
C LYS A 37 2.92 -4.90 9.15
N ASN A 38 1.65 -5.27 9.28
CA ASN A 38 1.09 -6.45 8.63
C ASN A 38 1.10 -6.30 7.10
N LEU A 39 0.86 -5.09 6.57
CA LEU A 39 0.96 -4.82 5.13
C LEU A 39 2.40 -4.93 4.64
N LYS A 40 3.38 -4.43 5.41
CA LYS A 40 4.79 -4.54 5.05
C LYS A 40 5.21 -6.01 4.90
N GLU A 41 4.86 -6.85 5.86
CA GLU A 41 5.15 -8.30 5.82
C GLU A 41 4.48 -8.95 4.60
N ALA A 42 3.21 -8.62 4.32
CA ALA A 42 2.49 -9.13 3.15
C ALA A 42 3.13 -8.70 1.82
N ILE A 43 3.61 -7.45 1.71
CA ILE A 43 4.32 -6.94 0.54
C ILE A 43 5.67 -7.65 0.37
N GLU A 44 6.42 -7.84 1.46
CA GLU A 44 7.72 -8.51 1.41
C GLU A 44 7.57 -9.93 0.88
N LEU A 45 6.61 -10.69 1.40
CA LEU A 45 6.23 -12.03 0.92
C LEU A 45 5.80 -12.01 -0.55
N TYR A 46 4.88 -11.10 -0.92
CA TYR A 46 4.40 -10.99 -2.30
C TYR A 46 5.52 -10.73 -3.30
N LEU A 47 6.54 -9.96 -2.90
CA LEU A 47 7.65 -9.61 -3.77
C LEU A 47 8.69 -10.72 -3.92
N GLU A 48 8.76 -11.73 -3.04
CA GLU A 48 9.79 -12.81 -3.08
C GLU A 48 9.95 -13.43 -4.47
N ASP A 49 8.84 -13.72 -5.14
CA ASP A 49 8.85 -14.35 -6.47
C ASP A 49 8.57 -13.38 -7.62
N GLN A 50 8.68 -12.06 -7.38
CA GLN A 50 8.31 -11.01 -8.35
C GLN A 50 9.48 -10.06 -8.69
N PRO A 51 10.55 -10.54 -9.37
CA PRO A 51 11.76 -9.75 -9.63
C PRO A 51 11.51 -8.53 -10.53
N VAL A 52 10.53 -8.59 -11.44
CA VAL A 52 10.15 -7.46 -12.30
C VAL A 52 9.50 -6.35 -11.48
N LEU A 53 8.59 -6.69 -10.56
CA LEU A 53 7.92 -5.72 -9.70
C LEU A 53 8.91 -5.07 -8.73
N ARG A 54 9.85 -5.84 -8.15
CA ARG A 54 10.94 -5.29 -7.33
C ARG A 54 11.75 -4.23 -8.07
N LYS A 55 12.15 -4.51 -9.32
CA LYS A 55 12.88 -3.54 -10.15
C LYS A 55 12.05 -2.29 -10.43
N ARG A 56 10.75 -2.42 -10.61
CA ARG A 56 9.84 -1.31 -10.88
C ARG A 56 9.70 -0.38 -9.68
N LEU A 57 9.46 -0.94 -8.49
CA LEU A 57 9.34 -0.18 -7.23
C LEU A 57 10.65 0.46 -6.75
N ALA A 58 11.79 -0.01 -7.25
CA ALA A 58 13.09 0.60 -6.98
C ALA A 58 13.38 1.84 -7.85
N GLN A 59 12.55 2.13 -8.87
CA GLN A 59 12.75 3.29 -9.73
C GLN A 59 12.34 4.58 -8.99
N PRO A 60 13.17 5.63 -9.02
CA PRO A 60 12.93 6.85 -8.24
C PRO A 60 11.63 7.58 -8.60
N ASN A 61 11.12 7.42 -9.82
CA ASN A 61 9.92 8.10 -10.31
C ASN A 61 8.69 7.19 -10.45
N TYR A 62 8.67 6.04 -9.76
CA TYR A 62 7.54 5.11 -9.87
C TYR A 62 6.35 5.43 -8.95
N ALA A 63 6.58 6.19 -7.88
CA ALA A 63 5.49 6.56 -6.96
C ALA A 63 4.49 7.49 -7.67
N PRO A 64 3.19 7.14 -7.74
CA PRO A 64 2.19 7.98 -8.35
C PRO A 64 1.89 9.22 -7.49
N LEU A 65 1.34 10.27 -8.12
CA LEU A 65 0.65 11.34 -7.40
C LEU A 65 -0.69 10.80 -6.90
N VAL A 66 -0.93 10.90 -5.59
CA VAL A 66 -2.19 10.48 -4.95
C VAL A 66 -2.92 11.72 -4.44
N THR A 67 -4.19 11.84 -4.80
CA THR A 67 -5.04 12.96 -4.38
C THR A 67 -6.50 12.54 -4.30
N SER A 68 -7.31 13.32 -3.58
CA SER A 68 -8.76 13.15 -3.47
C SER A 68 -9.48 14.27 -4.20
N LEU A 69 -10.67 13.99 -4.75
CA LEU A 69 -11.56 14.98 -5.35
C LEU A 69 -12.90 14.97 -4.62
N GLU A 70 -13.38 16.15 -4.24
CA GLU A 70 -14.73 16.31 -3.70
C GLU A 70 -15.73 16.50 -4.84
N LEU A 71 -16.82 15.73 -4.82
CA LEU A 71 -17.88 15.78 -5.82
C LEU A 71 -19.20 16.08 -5.11
N SER A 72 -19.96 17.04 -5.62
CA SER A 72 -21.30 17.37 -5.16
C SER A 72 -22.30 17.04 -6.26
N HIS A 73 -23.27 16.16 -5.97
CA HIS A 73 -24.41 15.93 -6.85
C HIS A 73 -25.57 16.84 -6.42
N VAL A 74 -26.16 17.53 -7.40
CA VAL A 74 -27.41 18.32 -7.26
C VAL A 74 -28.60 17.42 -7.55
#